data_AF-A0A7X4HZP3-F1
#
_entry.id   AF-A0A7X4HZP3-F1
#
_cell.length_a   1.000
_cell.length_b   1.000
_cell.length_c   1.000
_cell.angle_alpha   90.00
_cell.angle_beta   90.00
_cell.angle_gamma   90.00
#
_symmetry.space_group_name_H-M   'P 1'
#
loop_
_entity.id
_entity.type
_entity.pdbx_description
1 polymer ?
#
loop_
_entity_poly.entity_id
_entity_poly.type
_entity_poly.pdbx_seq_one_letter_code
_entity_poly.pdbx_strand_id
1 'polypeptide(L)'
;MYTPRPVNGGRGDADSLGSLPEFDLPEGVSSLGQGLAATGELTAAEHLIIEGSFDGQVFVPDHDVAIGRRGQVSGEILASNITVLGRATGRLIADRVEIADGATVEGEIVTERLVITDGAVFQGVVDPSRADAAFAVFRHERSRRG
;
A
#
# COMPACT_ATOMS: atom_id res chain seq x y z
N MET A 1 -49.93 1.49 58.82
CA MET A 1 -48.85 0.49 58.73
C MET A 1 -48.61 0.25 57.25
N TYR A 2 -47.61 0.90 56.65
CA TYR A 2 -47.33 0.86 55.21
C TYR A 2 -46.12 -0.04 54.99
N THR A 3 -46.28 -1.11 54.20
CA THR A 3 -45.18 -1.99 53.78
C THR A 3 -44.73 -1.55 52.38
N PRO A 4 -43.54 -0.96 52.21
CA PRO A 4 -43.04 -0.61 50.88
C PRO A 4 -42.74 -1.88 50.07
N ARG A 5 -43.06 -1.83 48.77
CA ARG A 5 -42.67 -2.87 47.79
C ARG A 5 -41.15 -2.84 47.55
N PRO A 6 -40.50 -3.98 47.30
CA PRO A 6 -39.09 -4.00 46.94
C PRO A 6 -38.89 -3.40 45.55
N VAL A 7 -38.02 -2.39 45.46
CA VAL A 7 -37.47 -1.89 44.20
C VAL A 7 -36.34 -2.84 43.77
N ASN A 8 -36.56 -3.55 42.67
CA ASN A 8 -35.54 -4.41 42.07
C ASN A 8 -34.61 -3.51 41.23
N GLY A 9 -33.55 -3.00 41.87
CA GLY A 9 -32.52 -2.19 41.22
C GLY A 9 -31.61 -3.09 40.39
N GLY A 10 -31.71 -2.97 39.07
CA GLY A 10 -31.03 -3.78 38.08
C GLY A 10 -29.51 -3.84 38.28
N ARG A 11 -28.96 -5.01 37.92
CA ARG A 11 -27.52 -5.23 37.74
C ARG A 11 -27.02 -4.19 36.75
N GLY A 12 -26.07 -3.37 37.20
CA GLY A 12 -25.36 -2.40 36.39
C GLY A 12 -24.74 -3.09 35.16
N ASP A 13 -25.30 -2.74 34.03
CA ASP A 13 -24.78 -2.80 32.68
C ASP A 13 -23.43 -2.05 32.62
N ALA A 14 -22.36 -2.77 32.95
CA ALA A 14 -20.98 -2.31 32.76
C ALA A 14 -20.52 -2.31 31.28
N ASP A 15 -21.42 -2.65 30.34
CA ASP A 15 -21.18 -2.65 28.90
C ASP A 15 -21.61 -1.34 28.19
N SER A 16 -22.07 -0.34 28.94
CA SER A 16 -22.65 0.90 28.37
C SER A 16 -21.65 2.01 28.07
N LEU A 17 -20.33 1.74 28.11
CA LEU A 17 -19.39 2.57 27.36
C LEU A 17 -19.45 2.10 25.91
N GLY A 18 -20.50 2.55 25.22
CA GLY A 18 -20.68 2.34 23.79
C GLY A 18 -19.34 2.50 23.10
N SER A 19 -19.00 1.48 22.30
CA SER A 19 -17.86 1.52 21.40
C SER A 19 -17.75 2.92 20.83
N LEU A 20 -16.62 3.58 21.07
CA LEU A 20 -16.31 4.81 20.35
C LEU A 20 -16.59 4.51 18.88
N PRO A 21 -17.27 5.41 18.15
CA PRO A 21 -17.50 5.18 16.73
C PRO A 21 -16.14 4.82 16.14
N GLU A 22 -16.04 3.65 15.51
CA GLU A 22 -14.96 3.38 14.60
C GLU A 22 -15.05 4.50 13.58
N PHE A 23 -14.17 5.48 13.72
CA PHE A 23 -14.05 6.51 12.70
C PHE A 23 -13.55 5.76 11.48
N ASP A 24 -14.45 5.58 10.52
CA ASP A 24 -14.14 5.17 9.15
C ASP A 24 -13.35 6.33 8.51
N LEU A 25 -12.12 6.51 9.01
CA LEU A 25 -11.19 7.49 8.50
C LEU A 25 -10.83 7.04 7.08
N PRO A 26 -10.83 7.94 6.09
CA PRO A 26 -10.37 7.59 4.76
C PRO A 26 -9.00 6.91 4.86
N GLU A 27 -8.79 5.87 4.05
CA GLU A 27 -7.50 5.17 3.95
C GLU A 27 -6.38 6.21 3.97
N GLY A 28 -5.53 6.10 4.98
CA GLY A 28 -4.51 7.10 5.21
C GLY A 28 -3.50 7.14 4.07
N VAL A 29 -2.65 8.17 4.10
CA VAL A 29 -1.52 8.25 3.19
C VAL A 29 -0.27 8.36 4.03
N SER A 30 0.57 7.34 3.94
CA SER A 30 1.90 7.35 4.51
C SER A 30 2.88 7.92 3.50
N SER A 31 3.83 8.74 3.96
CA SER A 31 4.86 9.33 3.09
C SER A 31 6.27 9.16 3.64
N LEU A 32 7.18 8.69 2.79
CA LEU A 32 8.61 8.68 3.02
C LEU A 32 9.17 9.99 2.45
N GLY A 33 9.45 10.94 3.35
CA GLY A 33 9.89 12.28 2.97
C GLY A 33 11.24 12.31 2.26
N GLN A 34 11.45 13.33 1.42
CA GLN A 34 12.63 13.54 0.56
C GLN A 34 14.02 13.48 1.23
N GLY A 35 14.11 13.71 2.54
CA GLY A 35 15.37 13.67 3.30
C GLY A 35 15.65 12.31 3.93
N LEU A 36 14.76 11.34 3.73
CA LEU A 36 14.87 10.02 4.33
C LEU A 36 15.44 9.03 3.31
N ALA A 37 16.35 8.20 3.79
CA ALA A 37 16.83 7.02 3.11
C ALA A 37 16.52 5.81 4.00
N ALA A 38 15.81 4.82 3.46
CA ALA A 38 15.46 3.60 4.17
C ALA A 38 15.84 2.38 3.34
N THR A 39 16.19 1.30 4.03
CA THR A 39 16.57 0.03 3.38
C THR A 39 15.89 -1.14 4.09
N GLY A 40 15.41 -2.13 3.34
CA GLY A 40 14.81 -3.35 3.89
C GLY A 40 13.45 -3.69 3.30
N GLU A 41 12.51 -4.15 4.12
CA GLU A 41 11.15 -4.49 3.72
C GLU A 41 10.17 -3.45 4.27
N LEU A 42 9.32 -2.91 3.40
CA LEU A 42 8.29 -1.94 3.73
C LEU A 42 6.92 -2.53 3.42
N THR A 43 6.06 -2.59 4.42
CA THR A 43 4.67 -3.02 4.27
C THR A 43 3.75 -1.91 4.76
N ALA A 44 2.65 -1.68 4.05
CA ALA A 44 1.65 -0.69 4.41
C ALA A 44 0.24 -1.25 4.18
N ALA A 45 -0.69 -0.82 5.02
CA ALA A 45 -2.13 -1.09 4.89
C ALA A 45 -2.89 0.18 4.49
N GLU A 46 -2.21 1.05 3.75
CA GLU A 46 -2.70 2.35 3.28
C GLU A 46 -1.88 2.79 2.06
N HIS A 47 -2.27 3.88 1.41
CA HIS A 47 -1.53 4.43 0.27
C HIS A 47 -0.14 4.93 0.68
N LEU A 48 0.85 4.70 -0.18
CA LEU A 48 2.25 5.05 0.12
C LEU A 48 2.82 6.02 -0.90
N ILE A 49 3.41 7.11 -0.43
CA ILE A 49 4.18 8.07 -1.24
C ILE A 49 5.66 7.99 -0.87
N ILE A 50 6.53 7.74 -1.84
CA ILE A 50 7.98 7.71 -1.64
C ILE A 50 8.61 8.94 -2.32
N GLU A 51 8.99 9.94 -1.54
CA GLU A 51 9.69 11.13 -2.03
C GLU A 51 11.21 11.09 -1.78
N GLY A 52 11.68 10.21 -0.90
CA GLY A 52 13.11 10.01 -0.56
C GLY A 52 13.74 8.82 -1.29
N SER A 53 14.75 8.20 -0.67
CA SER A 53 15.42 7.01 -1.21
C SER A 53 14.99 5.74 -0.48
N PHE A 54 14.64 4.71 -1.23
CA PHE A 54 14.31 3.40 -0.68
C PHE A 54 15.05 2.29 -1.43
N ASP A 55 15.71 1.40 -0.70
CA ASP A 55 16.35 0.21 -1.26
C ASP A 55 15.80 -1.07 -0.59
N GLY A 56 15.13 -1.92 -1.37
CA GLY A 56 14.60 -3.19 -0.87
C GLY A 56 13.21 -3.52 -1.42
N GLN A 57 12.36 -4.11 -0.59
CA GLN A 57 11.06 -4.64 -1.01
C GLN A 57 9.92 -3.80 -0.46
N VAL A 58 8.99 -3.39 -1.33
CA VAL A 58 7.77 -2.67 -0.96
C VAL A 58 6.57 -3.57 -1.25
N PHE A 59 5.76 -3.84 -0.24
CA PHE A 59 4.65 -4.77 -0.32
C PHE A 59 3.35 -4.10 0.17
N VAL A 60 2.52 -3.64 -0.77
CA VAL A 60 1.28 -2.88 -0.53
C VAL A 60 0.18 -3.36 -1.50
N PRO A 61 -0.24 -4.64 -1.45
CA PRO A 61 -1.02 -5.27 -2.51
C PRO A 61 -2.41 -4.67 -2.71
N ASP A 62 -3.01 -4.14 -1.65
CA ASP A 62 -4.38 -3.65 -1.65
C ASP A 62 -4.48 -2.13 -1.88
N HIS A 63 -3.34 -1.41 -1.92
CA HIS A 63 -3.32 0.05 -2.07
C HIS A 63 -2.31 0.52 -3.12
N ASP A 64 -2.34 1.83 -3.38
CA ASP A 64 -1.51 2.47 -4.38
C ASP A 64 -0.16 2.93 -3.83
N VAL A 65 0.86 2.85 -4.67
CA VAL A 65 2.20 3.37 -4.41
C VAL A 65 2.54 4.45 -5.42
N ALA A 66 2.96 5.61 -4.94
CA ALA A 66 3.44 6.71 -5.76
C ALA A 66 4.90 7.03 -5.45
N ILE A 67 5.76 7.01 -6.47
CA ILE A 67 7.14 7.48 -6.37
C ILE A 67 7.14 8.95 -6.80
N GLY A 68 7.37 9.85 -5.85
CA GLY A 68 7.40 11.29 -6.09
C GLY A 68 8.56 11.71 -6.99
N ARG A 69 8.56 12.97 -7.46
CA ARG A 69 9.57 13.50 -8.41
C ARG A 69 11.02 13.38 -7.91
N ARG A 70 11.23 13.42 -6.59
CA ARG A 70 12.55 13.24 -5.94
C ARG A 70 12.78 11.82 -5.44
N GLY A 71 11.76 10.97 -5.53
CA GLY A 71 11.76 9.60 -5.10
C GLY A 71 12.71 8.75 -5.94
N GLN A 72 13.53 7.96 -5.26
CA GLN A 72 14.43 6.99 -5.85
C GLN A 72 14.20 5.64 -5.18
N VAL A 73 13.70 4.68 -5.94
CA VAL A 73 13.43 3.34 -5.42
C VAL A 73 14.28 2.32 -6.17
N SER A 74 14.95 1.45 -5.42
CA SER A 74 15.76 0.34 -5.91
C SER A 74 15.23 -0.96 -5.28
N GLY A 75 14.77 -1.91 -6.09
CA GLY A 75 14.32 -3.22 -5.63
C GLY A 75 12.98 -3.67 -6.21
N GLU A 76 12.17 -4.36 -5.41
CA GLU A 76 10.91 -4.97 -5.84
C GLU A 76 9.72 -4.26 -5.20
N ILE A 77 8.78 -3.78 -6.03
CA ILE A 77 7.57 -3.11 -5.59
C ILE A 77 6.37 -3.93 -6.06
N LEU A 78 5.54 -4.32 -5.10
CA LEU A 78 4.27 -4.97 -5.36
C LEU A 78 3.15 -4.12 -4.77
N ALA A 79 2.24 -3.65 -5.62
CA ALA A 79 1.13 -2.80 -5.22
C ALA A 79 -0.06 -2.90 -6.18
N SER A 80 -1.26 -2.47 -5.77
CA SER A 80 -2.44 -2.47 -6.65
C SER A 80 -2.20 -1.60 -7.89
N ASN A 81 -1.80 -0.34 -7.67
CA ASN A 81 -1.37 0.57 -8.72
C ASN A 81 -0.04 1.23 -8.36
N ILE A 82 0.82 1.42 -9.35
CA ILE A 82 2.11 2.11 -9.19
C ILE A 82 2.15 3.34 -10.10
N THR A 83 2.41 4.51 -9.53
CA THR A 83 2.67 5.75 -10.28
C THR A 83 4.11 6.20 -10.06
N VAL A 84 4.87 6.42 -11.14
CA VAL A 84 6.27 6.83 -11.08
C VAL A 84 6.42 8.24 -11.65
N LEU A 85 6.81 9.19 -10.80
CA LEU A 85 7.20 10.56 -11.19
C LEU A 85 8.72 10.80 -11.06
N GLY A 86 9.44 9.91 -10.38
CA GLY A 86 10.87 9.99 -10.10
C GLY A 86 11.67 8.89 -10.80
N ARG A 87 12.51 8.18 -10.04
CA ARG A 87 13.31 7.06 -10.56
C ARG A 87 12.96 5.75 -9.85
N ALA A 88 12.76 4.69 -10.63
CA ALA A 88 12.59 3.33 -10.13
C ALA A 88 13.52 2.37 -10.84
N THR A 89 14.26 1.56 -10.09
CA THR A 89 15.14 0.52 -10.62
C THR A 89 14.77 -0.82 -10.00
N GLY A 90 14.51 -1.84 -10.81
CA GLY A 90 14.19 -3.20 -10.34
C GLY A 90 12.87 -3.74 -10.90
N ARG A 91 12.06 -4.37 -10.06
CA ARG A 91 10.86 -5.10 -10.48
C ARG A 91 9.60 -4.41 -9.95
N LEU A 92 8.69 -4.04 -10.86
CA LEU A 92 7.41 -3.39 -10.53
C LEU A 92 6.27 -4.34 -10.88
N ILE A 93 5.48 -4.74 -9.88
CA ILE A 93 4.35 -5.67 -10.03
C ILE A 93 3.09 -4.95 -9.59
N ALA A 94 2.19 -4.68 -10.53
CA ALA A 94 0.92 -4.01 -10.24
C ALA A 94 -0.14 -4.27 -11.32
N ASP A 95 -1.41 -4.09 -10.98
CA ASP A 95 -2.50 -4.18 -11.97
C ASP A 95 -2.39 -3.05 -13.00
N ARG A 96 -1.97 -1.86 -12.54
CA ARG A 96 -1.65 -0.71 -13.39
C ARG A 96 -0.33 -0.07 -13.00
N VAL A 97 0.48 0.23 -14.00
CA VAL A 97 1.70 1.04 -13.85
C VAL A 97 1.60 2.29 -14.72
N GLU A 98 1.83 3.45 -14.13
CA GLU A 98 1.87 4.74 -14.80
C GLU A 98 3.24 5.38 -14.65
N ILE A 99 3.89 5.66 -15.78
CA ILE A 99 5.17 6.37 -15.85
C ILE A 99 4.88 7.79 -16.34
N ALA A 100 5.04 8.75 -15.44
CA ALA A 100 4.71 10.17 -15.67
C ALA A 100 5.84 10.92 -16.39
N ASP A 101 5.60 12.19 -16.71
CA ASP A 101 6.57 13.07 -17.36
C ASP A 101 7.90 13.14 -16.59
N GLY A 102 9.02 12.95 -17.29
CA GLY A 102 10.36 13.03 -16.70
C GLY A 102 10.75 11.89 -15.77
N ALA A 103 9.89 10.89 -15.58
CA ALA A 103 10.21 9.71 -14.80
C ALA A 103 11.13 8.75 -15.56
N THR A 104 11.98 8.02 -14.82
CA THR A 104 12.88 7.00 -15.37
C THR A 104 12.67 5.67 -14.67
N VAL A 105 12.37 4.62 -15.44
CA VAL A 105 12.19 3.26 -14.93
C VAL A 105 13.15 2.31 -15.62
N GLU A 106 13.95 1.59 -14.85
CA GLU A 106 14.94 0.61 -15.32
C GLU A 106 14.68 -0.76 -14.70
N GLY A 107 14.29 -1.77 -15.51
CA GLY A 107 14.11 -3.15 -15.03
C GLY A 107 12.91 -3.87 -15.62
N GLU A 108 12.19 -4.62 -14.79
CA GLU A 108 11.06 -5.47 -15.20
C GLU A 108 9.74 -4.91 -14.69
N ILE A 109 8.75 -4.77 -15.57
CA ILE A 109 7.39 -4.38 -15.20
C ILE A 109 6.44 -5.55 -15.49
N VAL A 110 5.75 -6.03 -14.47
CA VAL A 110 4.68 -7.02 -14.57
C VAL A 110 3.35 -6.31 -14.36
N THR A 111 2.58 -6.10 -15.42
CA THR A 111 1.32 -5.35 -15.34
C THR A 111 0.35 -5.64 -16.47
N GLU A 112 -0.94 -5.62 -16.18
CA GLU A 112 -1.98 -5.69 -17.22
C GLU A 112 -2.14 -4.36 -17.96
N ARG A 113 -1.86 -3.23 -17.30
CA ARG A 113 -2.10 -1.89 -17.82
C ARG A 113 -0.90 -0.98 -17.60
N LEU A 114 -0.12 -0.78 -18.65
CA LEU A 114 0.99 0.17 -18.66
C LEU A 114 0.61 1.48 -19.37
N VAL A 115 0.79 2.60 -18.69
CA VAL A 115 0.63 3.96 -19.24
C VAL A 115 1.98 4.67 -19.17
N ILE A 116 2.44 5.20 -20.31
CA ILE A 116 3.68 5.97 -20.40
C ILE A 116 3.34 7.35 -20.97
N THR A 117 3.71 8.40 -20.24
CA THR A 117 3.48 9.80 -20.63
C THR A 117 4.65 10.33 -21.45
N ASP A 118 4.42 11.37 -22.24
CA ASP A 118 5.48 12.06 -22.99
C ASP A 118 6.63 12.51 -22.08
N GLY A 119 7.86 12.28 -22.52
CA GLY A 119 9.08 12.59 -21.74
C GLY A 119 9.46 11.57 -20.67
N ALA A 120 8.71 10.47 -20.50
CA ALA A 120 9.11 9.34 -19.67
C ALA A 120 10.18 8.47 -20.36
N VAL A 121 11.07 7.86 -19.57
CA VAL A 121 12.08 6.90 -20.05
C VAL A 121 11.85 5.56 -19.37
N PHE A 122 11.63 4.52 -20.16
CA PHE A 122 11.57 3.14 -19.70
C PHE A 122 12.64 2.30 -20.40
N GLN A 123 13.42 1.55 -19.62
CA GLN A 123 14.45 0.64 -20.11
C GLN A 123 14.32 -0.73 -19.44
N GLY A 124 13.94 -1.75 -20.22
CA GLY A 124 13.91 -3.13 -19.75
C GLY A 124 12.80 -3.94 -20.39
N VAL A 125 12.21 -4.84 -19.62
CA VAL A 125 11.21 -5.80 -20.11
C VAL A 125 9.85 -5.56 -19.48
N VAL A 126 8.80 -5.72 -20.27
CA VAL A 126 7.42 -5.67 -19.77
C VAL A 126 6.82 -7.05 -19.97
N ASP A 127 6.32 -7.63 -18.88
CA ASP A 127 5.54 -8.85 -18.90
C ASP A 127 4.06 -8.51 -18.65
N PRO A 128 3.17 -8.71 -19.66
CA PRO A 128 1.74 -8.53 -19.48
C PRO A 128 1.08 -9.72 -18.76
N SER A 129 1.86 -10.66 -18.20
CA SER A 129 1.33 -11.74 -17.39
C SER A 129 0.47 -11.16 -16.27
N ARG A 130 -0.68 -11.80 -16.08
CA ARG A 130 -1.70 -11.44 -15.09
C ARG A 130 -0.99 -11.18 -13.75
N ALA A 131 -0.90 -9.92 -13.34
CA ALA A 131 -0.33 -9.56 -12.04
C ALA A 131 -1.05 -10.35 -10.93
N ASP A 132 -2.32 -10.67 -11.15
CA ASP A 132 -3.13 -11.70 -10.47
C ASP A 132 -2.36 -12.96 -10.05
N ALA A 133 -1.48 -13.52 -10.88
CA ALA A 133 -0.74 -14.73 -10.56
C ALA A 133 0.32 -14.47 -9.48
N ALA A 134 1.02 -13.33 -9.55
CA ALA A 134 1.96 -12.90 -8.52
C ALA A 134 1.23 -12.59 -7.19
N PHE A 135 0.09 -11.90 -7.27
CA PHE A 135 -0.77 -11.64 -6.10
C PHE A 135 -1.42 -12.91 -5.53
N ALA A 136 -1.79 -13.88 -6.36
CA ALA A 136 -2.38 -15.14 -5.92
C ALA A 136 -1.36 -16.02 -5.18
N VAL A 137 -0.11 -16.06 -5.65
CA VAL A 137 0.98 -16.75 -4.93
C VAL A 137 1.18 -16.10 -3.58
N PHE A 138 1.32 -14.77 -3.53
CA PHE A 138 1.54 -14.08 -2.26
C PHE A 138 0.38 -14.23 -1.28
N ARG A 139 -0.88 -14.07 -1.75
CA ARG A 139 -2.08 -14.23 -0.90
C ARG A 139 -2.24 -15.65 -0.36
N HIS A 140 -1.67 -16.66 -1.02
CA HIS A 140 -1.81 -18.05 -0.60
C HIS A 140 -0.83 -18.48 0.51
N GLU A 141 0.36 -17.88 0.60
CA GLU A 141 1.42 -18.35 1.50
C GLU A 141 1.23 -17.95 2.98
N ARG A 142 0.44 -16.90 3.29
CA ARG A 142 0.16 -16.52 4.69
C ARG A 142 -0.91 -17.37 5.38
N SER A 143 -1.61 -18.26 4.67
CA SER A 143 -2.68 -19.09 5.25
C SER A 143 -2.24 -20.50 5.69
N ARG A 144 -0.98 -20.90 5.45
CA ARG A 144 -0.49 -22.26 5.78
C ARG A 144 0.35 -22.37 7.06
N ARG A 145 0.49 -21.28 7.83
CA ARG A 145 1.04 -21.32 9.20
C ARG A 145 -0.06 -20.94 10.19
N GLY A 146 -1.00 -21.86 10.39
CA GLY A 146 -1.97 -21.87 11.48
C GLY A 146 -1.97 -23.25 12.11
#